data_AF-A0AAW2T0V9-F1
#
_entry.id   AF-A0AAW2T0V9-F1
#
_cell.length_a   1.000
_cell.length_b   1.000
_cell.length_c   1.000
_cell.angle_alpha   90.00
_cell.angle_beta   90.00
_cell.angle_gamma   90.00
#
_symmetry.space_group_name_H-M   'P 1'
#
loop_
_entity.id
_entity.type
_entity.pdbx_description
1 polymer ?
#
loop_
_entity_poly.entity_id
_entity_poly.type
_entity_poly.pdbx_seq_one_letter_code
_entity_poly.pdbx_strand_id
1 'polypeptide(L)'
;MCPTILTSDIKTDLNPVFNFLSYDLRVPDQNFRKVINKCPRLLISSVRDQLKPALFYLQRLGFKDLHALAYQDPILLVSSVEKTLIPKLNFLVSLGFCRADAVEMVLRCPGLFTFSIENNFKPKFDYFMKEMEGKLEELKEFPQYFAFSLENRIKPRHTEVVKSGVKVPLALMLKTTDEEFRELLKGKKLDTRS
;
A
#
# COMPACT_ATOMS: atom_id res chain seq x y z
N MET A 1 -18.40 14.16 -5.59
CA MET A 1 -19.62 13.48 -6.09
C MET A 1 -19.36 12.98 -7.50
N CYS A 2 -19.67 11.72 -7.84
CA CYS A 2 -19.59 11.22 -9.21
C CYS A 2 -20.92 11.51 -9.91
N PRO A 3 -20.99 12.42 -10.90
CA PRO A 3 -22.26 12.82 -11.53
C PRO A 3 -22.93 11.67 -12.31
N THR A 4 -22.17 10.67 -12.76
CA THR A 4 -22.69 9.50 -13.49
C THR A 4 -23.59 8.59 -12.66
N ILE A 5 -23.51 8.63 -11.33
CA ILE A 5 -24.38 7.82 -10.47
C ILE A 5 -25.85 8.27 -10.58
N LEU A 6 -26.08 9.55 -10.85
CA LEU A 6 -27.42 10.13 -10.94
C LEU A 6 -28.15 9.72 -12.22
N THR A 7 -27.40 9.21 -13.21
CA THR A 7 -27.92 8.75 -14.50
C THR A 7 -27.82 7.23 -14.66
N SER A 8 -27.35 6.51 -13.64
CA SER A 8 -27.16 5.05 -13.68
C SER A 8 -28.50 4.32 -13.49
N ASP A 9 -28.71 3.22 -14.21
CA ASP A 9 -29.89 2.39 -14.04
C ASP A 9 -29.72 1.46 -12.83
N ILE A 10 -30.76 1.40 -11.99
CA ILE A 10 -30.72 0.63 -10.75
C ILE A 10 -30.50 -0.86 -11.02
N LYS A 11 -31.15 -1.41 -12.05
CA LYS A 11 -31.16 -2.86 -12.30
C LYS A 11 -29.89 -3.33 -12.99
N THR A 12 -29.38 -2.55 -13.92
CA THR A 12 -28.29 -2.95 -14.82
C THR A 12 -26.93 -2.43 -14.36
N ASP A 13 -26.87 -1.30 -13.65
CA ASP A 13 -25.61 -0.71 -13.19
C ASP A 13 -25.39 -0.94 -11.69
N LEU A 14 -26.40 -0.66 -10.85
CA LEU A 14 -26.22 -0.67 -9.38
C LEU A 14 -26.39 -2.04 -8.74
N ASN A 15 -27.45 -2.77 -9.08
CA ASN A 15 -27.73 -4.09 -8.51
C ASN A 15 -26.56 -5.08 -8.69
N PRO A 16 -25.86 -5.14 -9.83
CA PRO A 16 -24.68 -6.00 -9.96
C PRO A 16 -23.59 -5.68 -8.93
N VAL A 17 -23.40 -4.41 -8.58
CA VAL A 17 -22.39 -4.01 -7.58
C VAL A 17 -22.79 -4.52 -6.20
N PHE A 18 -24.05 -4.37 -5.80
CA PHE A 18 -24.54 -4.90 -4.51
C PHE A 18 -24.50 -6.44 -4.46
N ASN A 19 -24.84 -7.11 -5.56
CA ASN A 19 -24.68 -8.56 -5.68
C ASN A 19 -23.21 -8.97 -5.54
N PHE A 20 -22.28 -8.22 -6.14
CA PHE A 20 -20.85 -8.46 -5.97
C PHE A 20 -20.40 -8.29 -4.51
N LEU A 21 -20.86 -7.23 -3.84
CA LEU A 21 -20.57 -7.04 -2.40
C LEU A 21 -21.11 -8.21 -1.56
N SER A 22 -22.35 -8.64 -1.82
CA SER A 22 -23.01 -9.71 -1.05
C SER A 22 -22.40 -11.09 -1.32
N TYR A 23 -22.34 -11.51 -2.57
CA TYR A 23 -22.00 -12.89 -2.94
C TYR A 23 -20.49 -13.09 -3.11
N ASP A 24 -19.79 -12.18 -3.80
CA ASP A 24 -18.36 -12.35 -4.08
C ASP A 24 -17.48 -11.91 -2.89
N LEU A 25 -17.85 -10.82 -2.18
CA LEU A 25 -17.11 -10.31 -1.02
C LEU A 25 -17.68 -10.70 0.34
N ARG A 26 -18.87 -11.32 0.40
CA ARG A 26 -19.54 -11.74 1.65
C ARG A 26 -19.81 -10.58 2.61
N VAL A 27 -20.10 -9.40 2.06
CA VAL A 27 -20.47 -8.21 2.84
C VAL A 27 -21.95 -8.32 3.21
N PRO A 28 -22.31 -8.28 4.50
CA PRO A 28 -23.72 -8.23 4.91
C PRO A 28 -24.38 -6.92 4.45
N ASP A 29 -25.64 -6.97 4.04
CA ASP A 29 -26.37 -5.84 3.45
C ASP A 29 -26.36 -4.58 4.33
N GLN A 30 -26.48 -4.75 5.65
CA GLN A 30 -26.40 -3.67 6.64
C GLN A 30 -25.08 -2.87 6.60
N ASN A 31 -24.02 -3.46 6.01
CA ASN A 31 -22.70 -2.86 5.91
C ASN A 31 -22.39 -2.28 4.51
N PHE A 32 -23.27 -2.40 3.52
CA PHE A 32 -23.04 -1.83 2.19
C PHE A 32 -22.72 -0.34 2.25
N ARG A 33 -23.47 0.43 3.03
CA ARG A 33 -23.22 1.86 3.21
C ARG A 33 -21.79 2.15 3.66
N LYS A 34 -21.25 1.35 4.58
CA LYS A 34 -19.88 1.52 5.10
C LYS A 34 -18.83 1.29 4.01
N VAL A 35 -18.99 0.22 3.22
CA VAL A 35 -18.09 -0.13 2.10
C VAL A 35 -18.15 0.92 1.00
N ILE A 36 -19.36 1.33 0.60
CA ILE A 36 -19.58 2.34 -0.44
C ILE A 36 -19.04 3.71 0.00
N ASN A 37 -19.25 4.11 1.25
CA ASN A 37 -18.67 5.37 1.76
C ASN A 37 -17.14 5.35 1.76
N LYS A 38 -16.53 4.19 1.99
CA LYS A 38 -15.07 4.02 1.93
C LYS A 38 -14.55 4.12 0.49
N CYS A 39 -15.27 3.57 -0.48
CA CYS A 39 -14.91 3.66 -1.90
C CYS A 39 -16.14 3.84 -2.80
N PRO A 40 -16.58 5.09 -3.02
CA PRO A 40 -17.74 5.37 -3.88
C PRO A 40 -17.55 4.92 -5.33
N ARG A 41 -16.29 4.75 -5.77
CA ARG A 41 -15.95 4.25 -7.11
C ARG A 41 -16.45 2.84 -7.39
N LEU A 42 -16.79 2.05 -6.35
CA LEU A 42 -17.40 0.73 -6.53
C LEU A 42 -18.69 0.81 -7.33
N LEU A 43 -19.52 1.83 -7.11
CA LEU A 43 -20.83 1.98 -7.76
C LEU A 43 -20.76 2.28 -9.25
N ILE A 44 -19.64 2.81 -9.74
CA ILE A 44 -19.45 3.18 -11.15
C ILE A 44 -18.47 2.25 -11.87
N SER A 45 -18.01 1.20 -11.20
CA SER A 45 -17.05 0.24 -11.76
C SER A 45 -17.78 -0.97 -12.33
N SER A 46 -17.45 -1.38 -13.55
CA SER A 46 -18.00 -2.59 -14.15
C SER A 46 -17.67 -3.82 -13.30
N VAL A 47 -18.68 -4.54 -12.85
CA VAL A 47 -18.47 -5.79 -12.08
C VAL A 47 -17.72 -6.81 -12.93
N ARG A 48 -18.12 -6.96 -14.20
CA ARG A 48 -17.55 -7.94 -15.14
C ARG A 48 -16.13 -7.61 -15.55
N ASP A 49 -15.88 -6.35 -15.89
CA ASP A 49 -14.66 -5.94 -16.58
C ASP A 49 -13.62 -5.32 -15.63
N GLN A 50 -14.02 -4.98 -14.39
CA GLN A 50 -13.16 -4.33 -13.42
C GLN A 50 -13.14 -5.05 -12.06
N LEU A 51 -14.29 -5.18 -11.37
CA LEU A 51 -14.30 -5.69 -9.99
C LEU A 51 -13.92 -7.17 -9.87
N LYS A 52 -14.55 -8.04 -10.68
CA LYS A 52 -14.25 -9.49 -10.67
C LYS A 52 -12.84 -9.81 -11.14
N PRO A 53 -12.33 -9.25 -12.25
CA PRO A 53 -10.94 -9.46 -12.65
C PRO A 53 -9.94 -9.04 -11.57
N ALA A 54 -10.17 -7.88 -10.92
CA ALA A 54 -9.32 -7.44 -9.82
C ALA A 54 -9.38 -8.39 -8.63
N LEU A 55 -10.57 -8.83 -8.21
CA LEU A 55 -10.74 -9.80 -7.14
C LEU A 55 -10.00 -11.12 -7.43
N PHE A 56 -10.18 -11.69 -8.62
CA PHE A 56 -9.50 -12.93 -9.01
C PHE A 56 -7.99 -12.78 -9.06
N TYR A 57 -7.49 -11.66 -9.59
CA TYR A 57 -6.06 -11.38 -9.62
C TYR A 57 -5.48 -11.28 -8.20
N LEU A 58 -6.12 -10.51 -7.31
CA LEU A 58 -5.70 -10.38 -5.90
C LEU A 58 -5.73 -11.73 -5.17
N GLN A 59 -6.77 -12.55 -5.38
CA GLN A 59 -6.84 -13.90 -4.83
C GLN A 59 -5.68 -14.78 -5.31
N ARG A 60 -5.33 -14.70 -6.61
CA ARG A 60 -4.17 -15.41 -7.18
C ARG A 60 -2.84 -14.96 -6.61
N LEU A 61 -2.72 -13.69 -6.19
CA LEU A 61 -1.55 -13.19 -5.45
C LEU A 61 -1.54 -13.65 -3.98
N GLY A 62 -2.64 -14.18 -3.45
CA GLY A 62 -2.73 -14.66 -2.08
C GLY A 62 -3.58 -13.82 -1.14
N PHE A 63 -4.30 -12.80 -1.63
CA PHE A 63 -5.26 -12.04 -0.82
C PHE A 63 -6.48 -12.91 -0.49
N LYS A 64 -6.52 -13.46 0.72
CA LYS A 64 -7.61 -14.33 1.19
C LYS A 64 -8.64 -13.62 2.06
N ASP A 65 -8.26 -12.51 2.68
CA ASP A 65 -9.15 -11.75 3.56
C ASP A 65 -10.06 -10.83 2.73
N LEU A 66 -11.26 -11.34 2.42
CA LEU A 66 -12.30 -10.58 1.72
C LEU A 66 -12.80 -9.39 2.55
N HIS A 67 -12.76 -9.50 3.88
CA HIS A 67 -13.16 -8.40 4.76
C HIS A 67 -12.13 -7.27 4.67
N ALA A 68 -10.83 -7.55 4.69
CA ALA A 68 -9.81 -6.52 4.44
C ALA A 68 -9.99 -5.85 3.06
N LEU A 69 -10.23 -6.64 2.01
CA LEU A 69 -10.47 -6.09 0.66
C LEU A 69 -11.73 -5.22 0.57
N ALA A 70 -12.81 -5.58 1.27
CA ALA A 70 -14.05 -4.81 1.24
C ALA A 70 -14.00 -3.53 2.10
N TYR A 71 -13.41 -3.60 3.30
CA TYR A 71 -13.52 -2.53 4.29
C TYR A 71 -12.26 -1.68 4.44
N GLN A 72 -11.07 -2.24 4.18
CA GLN A 72 -9.79 -1.56 4.37
C GLN A 72 -9.25 -1.06 3.03
N ASP A 73 -9.18 -1.94 2.03
CA ASP A 73 -8.54 -1.69 0.74
C ASP A 73 -9.47 -1.84 -0.50
N PRO A 74 -10.73 -1.35 -0.49
CA PRO A 74 -11.64 -1.48 -1.64
C PRO A 74 -11.14 -0.79 -2.91
N ILE A 75 -10.17 0.12 -2.78
CA ILE A 75 -9.50 0.76 -3.92
C ILE A 75 -8.81 -0.25 -4.84
N LEU A 76 -8.38 -1.39 -4.32
CA LEU A 76 -7.72 -2.44 -5.11
C LEU A 76 -8.69 -3.12 -6.07
N LEU A 77 -9.96 -3.26 -5.67
CA LEU A 77 -11.01 -3.88 -6.49
C LEU A 77 -11.41 -3.00 -7.68
N VAL A 78 -11.32 -1.67 -7.53
CA VAL A 78 -11.60 -0.70 -8.60
C VAL A 78 -10.35 -0.30 -9.40
N SER A 79 -9.22 -0.99 -9.17
CA SER A 79 -7.96 -0.74 -9.87
C SER A 79 -7.78 -1.70 -11.05
N SER A 80 -7.45 -1.16 -12.22
CA SER A 80 -7.22 -1.99 -13.41
C SER A 80 -6.08 -2.98 -13.18
N VAL A 81 -6.33 -4.26 -13.46
CA VAL A 81 -5.31 -5.32 -13.34
C VAL A 81 -4.15 -5.02 -14.28
N GLU A 82 -4.44 -4.76 -15.56
CA GLU A 82 -3.44 -4.57 -16.60
C GLU A 82 -2.72 -3.24 -16.53
N LYS A 83 -3.43 -2.16 -16.15
CA LYS A 83 -2.87 -0.80 -16.16
C LYS A 83 -2.31 -0.36 -14.81
N THR A 84 -2.68 -1.03 -13.72
CA THR A 84 -2.29 -0.62 -12.37
C THR A 84 -1.62 -1.73 -11.58
N LEU A 85 -2.29 -2.86 -11.35
CA LEU A 85 -1.80 -3.87 -10.41
C LEU A 85 -0.57 -4.62 -10.96
N ILE A 86 -0.63 -5.12 -12.20
CA ILE A 86 0.49 -5.80 -12.84
C ILE A 86 1.70 -4.87 -13.01
N PRO A 87 1.56 -3.64 -13.55
CA PRO A 87 2.70 -2.73 -13.70
C PRO A 87 3.40 -2.41 -12.37
N LYS A 88 2.65 -2.24 -11.28
CA LYS A 88 3.25 -1.97 -9.96
C LYS A 88 3.99 -3.18 -9.40
N LEU A 89 3.45 -4.39 -9.57
CA LEU A 89 4.15 -5.62 -9.18
C LEU A 89 5.41 -5.82 -10.01
N ASN A 90 5.32 -5.65 -11.33
CA ASN A 90 6.48 -5.74 -12.23
C ASN A 90 7.53 -4.68 -11.92
N PHE A 91 7.10 -3.48 -11.53
CA PHE A 91 8.02 -2.45 -11.10
C PHE A 91 8.81 -2.86 -9.85
N LEU A 92 8.15 -3.43 -8.82
CA LEU A 92 8.87 -4.00 -7.67
C LEU A 92 9.89 -5.04 -8.12
N VAL A 93 9.51 -5.96 -9.02
CA VAL A 93 10.46 -6.94 -9.57
C VAL A 93 11.64 -6.27 -10.28
N SER A 94 11.39 -5.18 -11.02
CA SER A 94 12.45 -4.41 -11.71
C SER A 94 13.43 -3.71 -10.78
N LEU A 95 13.07 -3.50 -9.50
CA LEU A 95 13.98 -2.98 -8.48
C LEU A 95 14.99 -4.03 -7.98
N GLY A 96 14.84 -5.30 -8.40
CA GLY A 96 15.71 -6.40 -8.00
C GLY A 96 15.07 -7.40 -7.04
N PHE A 97 13.82 -7.20 -6.62
CA PHE A 97 13.09 -8.20 -5.84
C PHE A 97 12.70 -9.40 -6.71
N CYS A 98 12.79 -10.62 -6.18
CA CYS A 98 12.18 -11.74 -6.87
C CYS A 98 10.65 -11.61 -6.83
N ARG A 99 9.96 -12.29 -7.75
CA ARG A 99 8.49 -12.21 -7.83
C ARG A 99 7.80 -12.63 -6.53
N ALA A 100 8.33 -13.64 -5.84
CA ALA A 100 7.77 -14.10 -4.57
C ALA A 100 7.88 -13.03 -3.48
N ASP A 101 9.05 -12.39 -3.35
CA ASP A 101 9.26 -11.30 -2.39
C ASP A 101 8.35 -10.11 -2.70
N ALA A 102 8.24 -9.71 -3.98
CA ALA A 102 7.35 -8.62 -4.37
C ALA A 102 5.88 -8.91 -4.03
N VAL A 103 5.44 -10.17 -4.20
CA VAL A 103 4.11 -10.63 -3.79
C VAL A 103 3.95 -10.58 -2.27
N GLU A 104 4.93 -11.07 -1.51
CA GLU A 104 4.91 -11.00 -0.05
C GLU A 104 4.81 -9.56 0.47
N MET A 105 5.58 -8.65 -0.15
CA MET A 105 5.55 -7.22 0.19
C MET A 105 4.16 -6.60 -0.01
N VAL A 106 3.48 -6.87 -1.13
CA VAL A 106 2.14 -6.32 -1.38
C VAL A 106 1.06 -6.99 -0.52
N LEU A 107 1.23 -8.26 -0.12
CA LEU A 107 0.33 -8.91 0.83
C LEU A 107 0.44 -8.27 2.22
N ARG A 108 1.67 -7.94 2.66
CA ARG A 108 1.93 -7.27 3.94
C ARG A 108 1.61 -5.78 3.91
N CYS A 109 1.69 -5.15 2.75
CA CYS A 109 1.42 -3.73 2.55
C CYS A 109 0.64 -3.50 1.25
N PRO A 110 -0.69 -3.71 1.25
CA PRO A 110 -1.51 -3.57 0.05
C PRO A 110 -1.49 -2.14 -0.54
N GLY A 111 -1.22 -1.14 0.32
CA GLY A 111 -1.04 0.25 -0.07
C GLY A 111 0.04 0.48 -1.14
N LEU A 112 1.00 -0.44 -1.31
CA LEU A 112 1.98 -0.40 -2.40
C LEU A 112 1.31 -0.33 -3.78
N PHE A 113 0.16 -0.96 -3.98
CA PHE A 113 -0.61 -0.87 -5.22
C PHE A 113 -1.28 0.49 -5.44
N THR A 114 -1.23 1.40 -4.48
CA THR A 114 -1.84 2.74 -4.58
C THR A 114 -0.81 3.82 -4.90
N PHE A 115 0.47 3.60 -4.57
CA PHE A 115 1.53 4.59 -4.78
C PHE A 115 1.92 4.77 -6.25
N SER A 116 2.35 5.98 -6.61
CA SER A 116 2.85 6.30 -7.95
C SER A 116 4.25 5.71 -8.15
N ILE A 117 4.50 5.15 -9.34
CA ILE A 117 5.84 4.67 -9.69
C ILE A 117 6.81 5.86 -9.76
N GLU A 118 6.48 6.86 -10.58
CA GLU A 118 7.34 8.02 -10.83
C GLU A 118 7.47 8.93 -9.61
N ASN A 119 6.36 9.22 -8.92
CA ASN A 119 6.34 10.27 -7.89
C ASN A 119 6.53 9.72 -6.47
N ASN A 120 6.55 8.40 -6.27
CA ASN A 120 6.69 7.81 -4.95
C ASN A 120 7.77 6.73 -4.91
N PHE A 121 7.64 5.68 -5.72
CA PHE A 121 8.56 4.57 -5.65
C PHE A 121 9.98 4.95 -6.07
N LYS A 122 10.16 5.49 -7.28
CA LYS A 122 11.47 5.87 -7.81
C LYS A 122 12.26 6.79 -6.88
N PRO A 123 11.76 7.98 -6.49
CA PRO A 123 12.56 8.90 -5.67
C PRO A 123 12.91 8.32 -4.30
N LYS A 124 12.01 7.54 -3.69
CA LYS A 124 12.28 6.91 -2.38
C LYS A 124 13.28 5.76 -2.49
N PHE A 125 13.19 4.97 -3.56
CA PHE A 125 14.14 3.89 -3.82
C PHE A 125 15.52 4.42 -4.18
N ASP A 126 15.59 5.44 -5.05
CA ASP A 126 16.86 6.10 -5.41
C ASP A 126 17.56 6.67 -4.16
N TYR A 127 16.82 7.38 -3.31
CA TYR A 127 17.37 7.89 -2.05
C TYR A 127 17.86 6.75 -1.14
N PHE A 128 17.07 5.69 -1.01
CA PHE A 128 17.42 4.54 -0.19
C PHE A 128 18.72 3.86 -0.64
N MET A 129 18.87 3.64 -1.95
CA MET A 129 20.03 2.93 -2.49
C MET A 129 21.27 3.82 -2.58
N LYS A 130 21.11 5.09 -2.96
CA LYS A 130 22.25 5.99 -3.25
C LYS A 130 22.73 6.79 -2.05
N GLU A 131 21.80 7.26 -1.23
CA GLU A 131 22.11 8.17 -0.11
C GLU A 131 22.14 7.44 1.23
N MET A 132 21.25 6.46 1.43
CA MET A 132 21.25 5.64 2.66
C MET A 132 22.12 4.39 2.56
N GLU A 133 22.62 4.07 1.35
CA GLU A 133 23.39 2.86 1.06
C GLU A 133 22.71 1.57 1.58
N GLY A 134 21.37 1.56 1.53
CA GLY A 134 20.56 0.50 2.12
C GLY A 134 20.54 -0.78 1.28
N LYS A 135 20.12 -1.89 1.91
CA LYS A 135 20.00 -3.20 1.24
C LYS A 135 18.56 -3.50 0.87
N LEU A 136 18.35 -4.17 -0.27
CA LEU A 136 17.02 -4.60 -0.71
C LEU A 136 16.27 -5.41 0.36
N GLU A 137 16.97 -6.25 1.12
CA GLU A 137 16.35 -7.05 2.18
C GLU A 137 15.66 -6.19 3.24
N GLU A 138 16.18 -5.00 3.56
CA GLU A 138 15.56 -4.11 4.54
C GLU A 138 14.23 -3.53 4.02
N LEU A 139 14.13 -3.27 2.70
CA LEU A 139 12.88 -2.83 2.08
C LEU A 139 11.87 -3.98 1.98
N LYS A 140 12.33 -5.21 1.78
CA LYS A 140 11.48 -6.41 1.82
C LYS A 140 10.93 -6.66 3.21
N GLU A 141 11.76 -6.54 4.25
CA GLU A 141 11.33 -6.65 5.64
C GLU A 141 10.41 -5.50 6.05
N PHE A 142 10.59 -4.32 5.47
CA PHE A 142 9.87 -3.10 5.79
C PHE A 142 9.28 -2.36 4.57
N PRO A 143 8.29 -2.95 3.87
CA PRO A 143 7.70 -2.33 2.67
C PRO A 143 6.96 -1.02 2.98
N GLN A 144 6.56 -0.80 4.23
CA GLN A 144 5.95 0.45 4.68
C GLN A 144 6.89 1.66 4.54
N TYR A 145 8.19 1.46 4.29
CA TYR A 145 9.12 2.52 3.89
C TYR A 145 8.51 3.44 2.82
N PHE A 146 7.89 2.86 1.78
CA PHE A 146 7.30 3.62 0.68
C PHE A 146 6.06 4.44 1.06
N ALA A 147 5.49 4.23 2.26
CA ALA A 147 4.38 5.01 2.77
C ALA A 147 4.82 6.29 3.50
N PHE A 148 6.07 6.38 3.97
CA PHE A 148 6.56 7.57 4.67
C PHE A 148 6.98 8.67 3.71
N SER A 149 6.77 9.94 4.10
CA SER A 149 7.19 11.08 3.29
C SER A 149 8.71 11.11 3.12
N LEU A 150 9.18 11.27 1.88
CA LEU A 150 10.61 11.36 1.60
C LEU A 150 11.21 12.60 2.26
N GLU A 151 10.61 13.77 2.02
CA GLU A 151 11.12 15.06 2.48
C GLU A 151 10.88 15.29 3.98
N ASN A 152 9.73 14.87 4.50
CA ASN A 152 9.33 15.24 5.87
C ASN A 152 9.64 14.15 6.91
N ARG A 153 9.99 12.93 6.50
CA ARG A 153 10.19 11.81 7.42
C ARG A 153 11.47 11.03 7.18
N ILE A 154 11.71 10.61 5.94
CA ILE A 154 12.87 9.76 5.61
C ILE A 154 14.16 10.56 5.68
N LYS A 155 14.29 11.64 4.89
CA LYS A 155 15.50 12.47 4.82
C LYS A 155 15.91 13.09 6.17
N PRO A 156 15.00 13.72 6.96
CA PRO A 156 15.39 14.34 8.22
C PRO A 156 15.91 13.30 9.22
N ARG A 157 15.20 12.18 9.37
CA ARG A 157 15.60 11.12 10.32
C ARG A 157 16.87 10.41 9.91
N HIS A 158 17.05 10.12 8.61
CA HIS A 158 18.30 9.58 8.11
C HIS A 158 19.48 10.51 8.45
N THR A 159 19.34 11.81 8.19
CA THR A 159 20.38 12.82 8.49
C THR A 159 20.74 12.85 9.98
N GLU A 160 19.74 12.78 10.87
CA GLU A 160 19.97 12.75 12.32
C GLU A 160 20.65 11.47 12.82
N VAL A 161 20.30 10.31 12.23
CA VAL A 161 20.95 9.03 12.52
C VAL A 161 22.43 9.09 12.11
N VAL A 162 22.72 9.57 10.89
CA VAL A 162 24.10 9.72 10.38
C VAL A 162 24.92 10.66 11.28
N LYS A 163 24.38 11.85 11.61
CA LYS A 163 25.03 12.81 12.53
C LYS A 163 25.29 12.22 13.92
N SER A 164 24.45 11.29 14.34
CA SER A 164 24.55 10.64 15.64
C SER A 164 25.52 9.45 15.66
N GLY A 165 25.91 8.93 14.49
CA GLY A 165 26.81 7.78 14.36
C GLY A 165 26.22 6.45 14.83
N VAL A 166 24.91 6.40 15.09
CA VAL A 166 24.23 5.19 15.59
C VAL A 166 23.59 4.42 14.43
N LYS A 167 23.51 3.10 14.55
CA LYS A 167 22.74 2.26 13.61
C LYS A 167 21.34 1.98 14.18
N VAL A 168 20.32 2.27 13.38
CA VAL A 168 18.91 2.08 13.73
C VAL A 168 18.19 1.36 12.59
N PRO A 169 17.47 0.26 12.84
CA PRO A 169 16.66 -0.40 11.82
C PRO A 169 15.61 0.54 11.22
N LEU A 170 15.33 0.42 9.92
CA LEU A 170 14.38 1.31 9.22
C LEU A 170 13.00 1.38 9.88
N ALA A 171 12.48 0.24 10.30
CA ALA A 171 11.18 0.15 10.94
C ALA A 171 11.12 1.02 12.21
N LEU A 172 12.15 0.94 13.05
CA LEU A 172 12.23 1.72 14.28
C LEU A 172 12.51 3.20 13.98
N MET A 173 13.37 3.47 13.00
CA MET A 173 13.67 4.83 12.55
C MET A 173 12.43 5.55 12.03
N LEU A 174 11.48 4.88 11.37
CA LEU A 174 10.38 5.56 10.67
C LEU A 174 9.03 5.45 11.39
N LYS A 175 8.75 4.36 12.12
CA LYS A 175 7.46 4.14 12.80
C LYS A 175 7.29 4.90 14.12
N THR A 176 8.38 5.15 14.83
CA THR A 176 8.37 5.78 16.17
C THR A 176 7.90 7.23 16.12
N THR A 177 7.36 7.75 17.22
CA THR A 177 7.06 9.19 17.33
C THR A 177 8.33 10.04 17.28
N ASP A 178 8.21 11.36 17.17
CA ASP A 178 9.38 12.24 17.14
C ASP A 178 10.06 12.30 18.51
N GLU A 179 9.30 12.15 19.60
CA GLU A 179 9.81 12.00 20.96
C GLU A 179 10.59 10.70 21.11
N GLU A 180 9.98 9.56 20.78
CA GLU A 180 10.61 8.24 20.88
C GLU A 180 11.88 8.15 20.02
N PHE A 181 11.85 8.71 18.82
CA PHE A 181 13.01 8.74 17.94
C PHE A 181 14.17 9.54 18.53
N ARG A 182 13.89 10.71 19.13
CA ARG A 182 14.91 11.53 19.80
C ARG A 182 15.50 10.81 21.01
N GLU A 183 14.67 10.15 21.82
CA GLU A 183 15.16 9.35 22.96
C GLU A 183 15.99 8.15 22.51
N LEU A 184 15.62 7.47 21.43
CA LEU A 184 16.43 6.40 20.82
C LEU A 184 17.83 6.87 20.44
N LEU A 185 17.95 8.07 19.84
CA LEU A 185 19.26 8.63 19.47
C LEU A 185 20.09 9.01 20.70
N LYS A 186 19.47 9.45 21.80
CA LYS A 186 20.16 9.75 23.06
C LYS A 186 20.62 8.47 23.76
N GLY A 187 19.74 7.48 23.90
CA GLY A 187 20.04 6.22 24.57
C GLY A 187 21.17 5.46 23.90
N LYS A 188 21.14 5.34 22.56
CA LYS A 188 22.21 4.65 21.82
C LYS A 188 23.54 5.40 21.75
N LYS A 189 23.57 6.71 21.99
CA LYS A 189 24.83 7.47 22.11
C LYS A 189 25.59 7.19 23.40
N LEU A 190 24.90 6.72 24.44
CA LEU A 190 25.52 6.38 25.73
C LEU A 190 26.22 5.01 25.64
N ASP A 191 25.62 4.06 24.93
CA ASP A 191 26.17 2.70 24.79
C ASP A 191 27.43 2.61 23.90
N THR A 192 27.60 3.53 22.93
CA THR A 192 28.76 3.51 22.01
C THR A 192 30.00 4.22 22.55
N ARG A 193 29.93 4.78 23.77
CA ARG A 193 31.05 5.47 24.45
C ARG A 193 31.72 4.63 25.54
N SER A 194 31.38 3.34 25.64
CA SER A 194 31.99 2.39 26.57
C SER A 194 32.97 1.47 25.87
#